data_AF-A0A6N8V7V8-F1
#
_entry.id   AF-A0A6N8V7V8-F1
#
_cell.length_a   1.000
_cell.length_b   1.000
_cell.length_c   1.000
_cell.angle_alpha   90.00
_cell.angle_beta   90.00
_cell.angle_gamma   90.00
#
_symmetry.space_group_name_H-M   'P 1'
#
loop_
_entity.id
_entity.type
_entity.pdbx_description
1 polymer ?
#
loop_
_entity_poly.entity_id
_entity_poly.type
_entity_poly.pdbx_seq_one_letter_code
_entity_poly.pdbx_strand_id
1 'polypeptide(L)'
;MASLLERQPEKLRAAEAVAALMPDFKPVLEDIFMDDEGRLWVQRAVPADTPPFFDLFSDDGDYLGSIRFTFTPAPYRPLWVQHGSIYAVIEDELDVPYVVRGAAGR
;
A
#
# COMPACT_ATOMS: atom_id res chain seq x y z
N MET A 1 -6.76 -35.51 -15.45
CA MET A 1 -6.84 -34.14 -15.98
C MET A 1 -5.54 -33.43 -15.65
N ALA A 2 -4.76 -33.01 -16.65
CA ALA A 2 -3.50 -32.28 -16.43
C ALA A 2 -3.76 -30.92 -15.77
N SER A 3 -2.88 -30.54 -14.85
CA SER A 3 -2.89 -29.25 -14.14
C SER A 3 -2.92 -28.07 -15.12
N LEU A 4 -3.50 -26.94 -14.71
CA LEU A 4 -3.52 -25.71 -15.53
C LEU A 4 -2.09 -25.23 -15.85
N LEU A 5 -1.14 -25.45 -14.92
CA LEU A 5 0.27 -25.08 -15.06
C LEU A 5 1.04 -26.00 -16.00
N GLU A 6 0.67 -27.28 -16.10
CA GLU A 6 1.27 -28.24 -17.05
C GLU A 6 0.95 -27.89 -18.51
N ARG A 7 -0.09 -27.10 -18.74
CA ARG A 7 -0.52 -26.64 -20.07
C ARG A 7 0.09 -25.29 -20.48
N GLN A 8 0.81 -24.62 -19.57
CA GLN A 8 1.38 -23.28 -19.79
C GLN A 8 2.81 -23.20 -19.21
N PRO A 9 3.77 -23.93 -19.79
CA PRO A 9 5.14 -24.02 -19.28
C PRO A 9 5.85 -22.66 -19.22
N GLU A 10 5.49 -21.72 -20.08
CA GLU A 10 5.97 -20.34 -20.02
C GLU A 10 5.54 -19.60 -18.76
N LYS A 11 4.30 -19.78 -18.29
CA LYS A 11 3.83 -19.17 -17.05
C LYS A 11 4.50 -19.76 -15.83
N LEU A 12 4.76 -21.07 -15.85
CA LEU A 12 5.50 -21.73 -14.77
C LEU A 12 6.91 -21.16 -14.65
N ARG A 13 7.66 -21.04 -15.77
CA ARG A 13 8.99 -20.41 -15.76
C ARG A 13 8.96 -18.97 -15.27
N ALA A 14 7.98 -18.19 -15.70
CA ALA A 14 7.83 -16.80 -15.24
C ALA A 14 7.55 -16.74 -13.74
N ALA A 15 6.67 -17.60 -13.23
CA ALA A 15 6.36 -17.68 -11.80
C ALA A 15 7.59 -18.11 -10.98
N GLU A 16 8.36 -19.09 -11.44
CA GLU A 16 9.60 -19.53 -10.80
C GLU A 16 10.65 -18.41 -10.78
N ALA A 17 10.81 -17.67 -11.88
CA ALA A 17 11.71 -16.52 -11.94
C ALA A 17 11.32 -15.41 -10.96
N VAL A 18 10.02 -15.10 -10.85
CA VAL A 18 9.50 -14.12 -9.89
C VAL A 18 9.68 -14.62 -8.45
N ALA A 19 9.38 -15.90 -8.19
CA ALA A 19 9.54 -16.49 -6.87
C ALA A 19 11.01 -16.48 -6.41
N ALA A 20 11.96 -16.66 -7.33
CA ALA A 20 13.39 -16.58 -7.02
C ALA A 20 13.86 -15.16 -6.61
N LEU A 21 13.10 -14.11 -6.95
CA LEU A 21 13.37 -12.73 -6.53
C LEU A 21 12.68 -12.37 -5.22
N MET A 22 11.76 -13.20 -4.73
CA MET A 22 11.04 -12.91 -3.51
C MET A 22 11.94 -13.08 -2.28
N PRO A 23 11.83 -12.20 -1.27
CA PRO A 23 12.56 -12.39 -0.03
C PRO A 23 12.06 -13.65 0.70
N ASP A 24 12.98 -14.35 1.36
CA ASP A 24 12.70 -15.54 2.18
C ASP A 24 11.67 -15.25 3.27
N PHE A 25 11.68 -14.02 3.80
CA PHE A 25 10.73 -13.55 4.79
C PHE A 25 9.87 -12.44 4.18
N LYS A 26 8.56 -12.67 4.17
CA LYS A 26 7.60 -11.67 3.72
C LYS A 26 7.49 -10.56 4.76
N PRO A 27 7.61 -9.28 4.37
CA PRO A 27 7.31 -8.19 5.28
C PRO A 27 5.84 -8.27 5.70
N VAL A 28 5.56 -7.85 6.93
CA VAL A 28 4.18 -7.73 7.42
C VAL A 28 3.63 -6.41 6.90
N LEU A 29 2.66 -6.52 5.99
CA LEU A 29 1.99 -5.41 5.32
C LEU A 29 0.53 -5.41 5.73
N GLU A 30 -0.05 -4.24 5.94
CA GLU A 30 -1.48 -4.07 6.26
C GLU A 30 -2.30 -3.92 4.98
N ASP A 31 -1.78 -3.14 4.02
CA ASP A 31 -2.51 -2.81 2.80
C ASP A 31 -1.55 -2.42 1.66
N ILE A 32 -2.03 -2.57 0.43
CA ILE A 32 -1.35 -2.17 -0.80
C ILE A 32 -2.37 -1.64 -1.79
N PHE A 33 -2.19 -0.41 -2.28
CA PHE A 33 -3.05 0.17 -3.32
C PHE A 33 -2.29 1.11 -4.25
N MET A 34 -2.87 1.44 -5.39
CA MET A 34 -2.32 2.43 -6.33
C MET A 34 -3.11 3.73 -6.27
N ASP A 35 -2.43 4.87 -6.47
CA ASP A 35 -3.09 6.16 -6.65
C ASP A 35 -3.38 6.48 -8.13
N ASP A 36 -3.95 7.66 -8.39
CA ASP A 36 -4.31 8.13 -9.73
C ASP A 36 -3.10 8.52 -10.60
N GLU A 37 -1.92 8.63 -10.01
CA GLU A 37 -0.65 8.89 -10.69
C GLU A 37 0.12 7.59 -10.99
N GLY A 38 -0.42 6.43 -10.59
CA GLY A 38 0.18 5.11 -10.82
C GLY A 38 1.22 4.71 -9.76
N ARG A 39 1.38 5.48 -8.69
CA ARG A 39 2.30 5.13 -7.60
C ARG A 39 1.72 4.02 -6.75
N LEU A 40 2.56 3.08 -6.34
CA LEU A 40 2.20 2.01 -5.41
C LEU A 40 2.43 2.48 -3.97
N TRP A 41 1.37 2.43 -3.18
CA TRP A 41 1.37 2.72 -1.75
C TRP A 41 1.37 1.41 -0.97
N VAL A 42 2.39 1.19 -0.16
CA VAL A 42 2.54 -0.01 0.66
C VAL A 42 2.47 0.38 2.14
N GLN A 43 1.39 -0.02 2.82
CA GLN A 43 1.23 0.21 4.25
C GLN A 43 1.98 -0.86 5.05
N ARG A 44 2.92 -0.43 5.90
CA ARG A 44 3.57 -1.35 6.84
C ARG A 44 2.69 -1.60 8.05
N ALA A 45 2.76 -2.82 8.59
CA ALA A 45 2.22 -3.11 9.90
C ALA A 45 2.97 -2.32 10.97
N VAL A 46 2.21 -1.61 11.80
CA VAL A 46 2.66 -0.83 12.94
C VAL A 46 1.80 -1.17 14.15
N PRO A 47 2.26 -0.94 15.39
CA PRO A 47 1.41 -1.11 16.57
C PRO A 47 0.12 -0.27 16.46
N ALA A 48 -0.99 -0.75 17.03
CA ALA A 48 -2.33 -0.16 16.86
C ALA A 48 -2.40 1.35 17.16
N ASP A 49 -1.61 1.84 18.13
CA ASP A 49 -1.59 3.25 18.54
C ASP A 49 -0.55 4.10 17.77
N THR A 50 0.01 3.56 16.69
CA THR A 50 0.99 4.28 15.84
C THR A 50 0.30 4.74 14.56
N PRO A 51 0.46 6.02 14.16
CA PRO A 51 -0.02 6.49 12.88
C PRO A 51 0.50 5.62 11.73
N PRO A 52 -0.29 5.40 10.67
CA PRO A 52 0.11 4.63 9.52
C PRO A 52 1.44 5.09 8.90
N PHE A 53 2.18 4.11 8.38
CA PHE A 53 3.46 4.31 7.75
C PHE A 53 3.47 3.65 6.37
N PHE A 54 3.69 4.45 5.33
CA PHE A 54 3.63 4.03 3.94
C PHE A 54 5.01 4.13 3.29
N ASP A 55 5.37 3.13 2.49
CA ASP A 55 6.41 3.26 1.47
C ASP A 55 5.75 3.53 0.12
N LEU A 56 6.32 4.44 -0.66
CA LEU A 56 5.85 4.81 -1.98
C LEU A 56 6.82 4.30 -3.03
N PHE A 57 6.27 3.74 -4.10
CA PHE A 57 7.02 3.32 -5.26
C PHE A 57 6.43 3.92 -6.53
N SER A 58 7.26 4.19 -7.54
CA SER A 58 6.80 4.54 -8.88
C SER A 58 6.10 3.35 -9.55
N ASP A 59 5.48 3.61 -10.70
CA ASP A 59 4.94 2.58 -11.58
C ASP A 59 6.02 1.62 -12.13
N ASP A 60 7.24 2.13 -12.32
CA ASP A 60 8.44 1.35 -12.66
C ASP A 60 9.04 0.57 -11.48
N GLY A 61 8.52 0.79 -10.26
CA GLY A 61 8.94 0.09 -9.04
C GLY A 61 10.10 0.75 -8.28
N ASP A 62 10.49 1.96 -8.65
CA ASP A 62 11.50 2.74 -7.93
C ASP A 62 10.96 3.21 -6.58
N TYR A 63 11.73 3.06 -5.51
CA TYR A 63 11.35 3.59 -4.20
C TYR A 63 11.46 5.12 -4.18
N LEU A 64 10.33 5.79 -3.92
CA LEU A 64 10.22 7.24 -3.90
C LEU A 64 10.44 7.83 -2.50
N GLY A 65 10.13 7.06 -1.46
CA GLY A 65 10.27 7.50 -0.06
C GLY A 65 9.25 6.85 0.85
N SER A 66 9.26 7.27 2.12
CA SER A 66 8.26 6.85 3.10
C SER A 66 7.49 8.04 3.67
N ILE A 67 6.20 7.85 3.89
CA ILE A 67 5.31 8.84 4.49
C ILE A 67 4.84 8.33 5.85
N ARG A 68 5.00 9.18 6.87
CA ARG A 68 4.45 8.98 8.20
C ARG A 68 3.38 10.03 8.46
N PHE A 69 2.18 9.60 8.84
CA PHE A 69 1.12 10.54 9.17
C PHE A 69 1.32 11.11 10.57
N THR A 70 0.87 12.35 10.76
CA THR A 70 0.79 13.01 12.08
C THR A 70 -0.58 12.83 12.74
N PHE A 71 -1.45 12.03 12.13
CA PHE A 71 -2.80 11.73 12.57
C PHE A 71 -3.11 10.25 12.28
N THR A 72 -4.14 9.71 12.95
CA THR A 72 -4.60 8.34 12.75
C THR A 72 -5.92 8.35 11.98
N PRO A 73 -5.95 7.84 10.74
CA PRO A 73 -7.18 7.66 9.97
C PRO A 73 -8.15 6.69 10.65
N ALA A 74 -9.44 6.92 10.43
CA ALA A 74 -10.48 5.99 10.81
C ALA A 74 -10.31 4.65 10.05
N PRO A 75 -10.19 3.50 10.74
CA PRO A 75 -9.77 2.23 10.13
C PRO A 75 -10.80 1.63 9.16
N TYR A 76 -12.06 2.08 9.23
CA TYR A 76 -13.15 1.60 8.37
C TYR A 76 -13.30 2.39 7.06
N ARG A 77 -12.45 3.40 6.81
CA ARG A 77 -12.43 4.15 5.56
C ARG A 77 -11.06 4.09 4.90
N PRO A 78 -10.98 3.72 3.61
CA PRO A 78 -9.72 3.78 2.89
C PRO A 78 -9.26 5.23 2.76
N LEU A 79 -7.96 5.41 2.66
CA LEU A 79 -7.37 6.68 2.24
C LEU A 79 -7.71 6.93 0.77
N TRP A 80 -7.98 8.18 0.43
CA TRP A 80 -8.14 8.59 -0.95
C TRP A 80 -6.96 9.48 -1.34
N VAL A 81 -6.19 9.03 -2.33
CA VAL A 81 -5.06 9.79 -2.87
C VAL A 81 -5.44 10.27 -4.26
N GLN A 82 -5.37 11.58 -4.48
CA GLN A 82 -5.70 12.17 -5.77
C GLN A 82 -4.87 13.43 -6.02
N HIS A 83 -4.26 13.53 -7.21
CA HIS A 83 -3.46 14.67 -7.63
C HIS A 83 -2.44 15.13 -6.56
N GLY A 84 -1.68 14.18 -6.01
CA GLY A 84 -0.70 14.43 -4.95
C GLY A 84 -1.27 14.88 -3.60
N SER A 85 -2.58 14.77 -3.38
CA SER A 85 -3.22 15.07 -2.09
C SER A 85 -3.77 13.80 -1.44
N ILE A 86 -3.60 13.68 -0.13
CA ILE A 86 -4.18 12.62 0.69
C ILE A 86 -5.42 13.17 1.36
N TYR A 87 -6.53 12.44 1.27
CA TYR A 87 -7.77 12.68 1.98
C TYR A 87 -8.03 11.51 2.91
N ALA A 88 -8.20 11.81 4.20
CA ALA A 88 -8.47 10.82 5.22
C ALA A 88 -9.67 11.24 6.06
N VAL A 89 -10.46 10.27 6.50
CA VAL A 89 -11.44 10.49 7.57
C VAL A 89 -10.73 10.28 8.90
N ILE A 90 -10.91 11.21 9.84
CA ILE A 90 -10.48 11.06 11.24
C ILE A 90 -11.67 11.34 12.15
N GLU A 91 -11.57 10.89 13.39
CA GLU A 91 -12.57 11.10 14.45
C GLU A 91 -12.01 12.04 15.51
N ASP A 92 -12.86 12.90 16.07
CA ASP A 92 -12.52 13.71 17.25
C ASP A 92 -12.82 12.96 18.56
N GLU A 93 -12.68 13.64 19.69
CA GLU A 93 -12.95 13.08 21.03
C GLU A 93 -14.41 12.67 21.26
N LEU A 94 -15.33 13.05 20.36
CA LEU A 94 -16.75 12.71 20.40
C LEU A 94 -17.12 11.69 19.31
N ASP A 95 -16.13 11.02 18.72
CA ASP A 95 -16.26 10.06 17.61
C ASP A 95 -16.94 10.68 16.37
N VAL A 96 -16.86 12.00 16.19
CA VAL A 96 -17.46 12.67 15.03
C VAL A 96 -16.50 12.62 13.84
N PRO A 97 -16.89 12.02 12.70
CA PRO A 97 -16.02 11.89 11.56
C PRO A 97 -15.92 13.20 10.76
N TYR A 98 -14.70 13.58 10.38
CA TYR A 98 -14.45 14.67 9.45
C TYR A 98 -13.27 14.37 8.53
N VAL A 99 -13.20 15.09 7.41
CA VAL A 99 -12.16 14.90 6.40
C VAL A 99 -10.99 15.85 6.65
N VAL A 100 -9.79 15.30 6.67
CA VAL A 100 -8.54 16.06 6.63
C VAL A 100 -7.86 15.89 5.28
N ARG A 101 -7.11 16.92 4.87
CA ARG A 101 -6.29 16.91 3.66
C ARG A 101 -4.82 17.10 4.03
N GLY A 102 -3.97 16.24 3.49
CA GLY A 102 -2.51 16.37 3.54
C GLY A 102 -1.90 16.34 2.14
N ALA A 103 -0.60 16.64 2.04
CA ALA A 103 0.17 16.37 0.83
C ALA A 103 0.62 14.91 0.83
N ALA A 104 0.46 14.21 -0.29
CA ALA A 104 1.29 13.05 -0.58
C ALA A 104 2.67 13.61 -0.96
N GLY A 105 3.75 13.08 -0.39
CA GLY A 105 5.11 13.56 -0.67
C GLY A 105 5.38 13.70 -2.18
N ARG A 106 6.21 14.69 -2.53
CA ARG A 106 6.68 14.88 -3.91
C ARG A 106 7.64 13.78 -4.32
#